data_AF-A0A834M7R3-F1
#
_entry.id   AF-A0A834M7R3-F1
#
_cell.length_a   1.000
_cell.length_b   1.000
_cell.length_c   1.000
_cell.angle_alpha   90.00
_cell.angle_beta   90.00
_cell.angle_gamma   90.00
#
_symmetry.space_group_name_H-M   'P 1'
#
loop_
_entity.id
_entity.type
_entity.pdbx_description
1 polymer ?
#
loop_
_entity_poly.entity_id
_entity_poly.type
_entity_poly.pdbx_seq_one_letter_code
_entity_poly.pdbx_strand_id
1 'polypeptide(L)' 'MSKMTKLEMKSIIRSLLTSSNFVLRIDDLERDFKELVGYELSYNKFKSKSTEEYLRTIPDVCQIQGTGPSALKNNTDARV' A
#
# COMPACT_ATOMS: atom_id res chain seq x y z
N MET A 1 1.72 -21.59 10.28
CA MET A 1 1.89 -20.35 9.49
C MET A 1 1.30 -19.20 10.28
N SER A 2 2.14 -18.31 10.81
CA SER A 2 1.71 -17.16 11.61
C SER A 2 0.91 -16.18 10.74
N LYS A 3 -0.21 -15.70 11.28
CA LYS A 3 -1.10 -14.74 10.60
C LYS A 3 -0.36 -13.40 10.43
N MET A 4 -0.30 -12.87 9.21
CA MET A 4 0.24 -11.54 8.94
C MET A 4 -0.55 -10.49 9.75
N THR A 5 0.16 -9.63 10.50
CA THR A 5 -0.46 -8.58 11.31
C THR A 5 -0.58 -7.27 10.52
N LYS A 6 -1.39 -6.31 11.00
CA LYS A 6 -1.49 -4.97 10.39
C LYS A 6 -0.13 -4.27 10.32
N LEU A 7 0.75 -4.48 11.30
CA LEU A 7 2.06 -3.82 11.38
C LEU A 7 3.03 -4.38 10.33
N GLU A 8 3.03 -5.70 10.15
CA GLU A 8 3.82 -6.36 9.11
C GLU A 8 3.40 -5.87 7.72
N MET A 9 2.10 -5.79 7.49
CA MET A 9 1.55 -5.33 6.21
C MET A 9 1.89 -3.87 5.92
N LYS A 10 1.77 -2.99 6.92
CA LYS A 10 2.21 -1.59 6.82
C LYS A 10 3.70 -1.49 6.45
N SER A 11 4.54 -2.28 7.09
CA SER A 11 6.00 -2.22 6.88
C SER A 11 6.38 -2.63 5.46
N ILE A 12 5.74 -3.67 4.93
CA ILE A 12 5.95 -4.10 3.54
C ILE A 12 5.47 -3.04 2.56
N ILE A 13 4.25 -2.52 2.72
CA ILE A 13 3.72 -1.46 1.84
C ILE A 13 4.63 -0.24 1.87
N ARG A 14 5.12 0.16 3.05
CA ARG A 14 6.09 1.26 3.18
C ARG A 14 7.36 0.99 2.39
N SER A 15 7.90 -0.23 2.44
CA SER A 15 9.11 -0.61 1.70
C SER A 15 8.90 -0.54 0.18
N LEU A 16 7.75 -1.02 -0.30
CA LEU A 16 7.38 -0.95 -1.73
C LEU A 16 7.26 0.49 -2.22
N LEU A 17 6.58 1.33 -1.44
CA LEU A 17 6.40 2.74 -1.76
C LEU A 17 7.72 3.52 -1.69
N THR A 18 8.61 3.21 -0.74
CA THR A 18 9.93 3.86 -0.62
C THR A 18 10.83 3.54 -1.81
N SER A 19 10.68 2.34 -2.39
CA SER A 19 11.47 1.91 -3.55
C SER A 19 10.97 2.50 -4.88
N SER A 20 9.72 2.97 -4.90
CA SER A 20 9.05 3.46 -6.10
C SER A 20 9.03 4.99 -6.10
N ASN A 21 9.68 5.62 -7.07
CA ASN A 21 9.72 7.08 -7.16
C ASN A 21 8.31 7.67 -7.34
N PHE A 22 7.74 8.10 -6.22
CA PHE A 22 6.64 9.05 -6.05
C PHE A 22 5.20 8.63 -6.38
N VAL A 23 4.93 7.79 -7.37
CA VAL A 23 3.54 7.42 -7.75
C VAL A 23 3.46 5.96 -8.15
N LEU A 24 2.72 5.17 -7.36
CA LEU A 24 2.46 3.76 -7.62
C LEU A 24 0.97 3.58 -7.91
N ARG A 25 0.59 2.76 -8.88
CA ARG A 25 -0.83 2.39 -9.03
C ARG A 25 -1.17 1.33 -7.99
N ILE A 26 -2.44 1.26 -7.62
CA ILE A 26 -2.91 0.21 -6.70
C ILE A 26 -2.65 -1.18 -7.30
N ASP A 27 -2.86 -1.33 -8.61
CA ASP A 27 -2.63 -2.58 -9.35
C ASP A 27 -1.15 -2.99 -9.33
N ASP A 28 -0.25 -2.03 -9.55
CA ASP A 28 1.20 -2.25 -9.47
C ASP A 28 1.61 -2.60 -8.02
N LEU A 29 1.03 -1.94 -7.02
CA LEU A 29 1.29 -2.27 -5.61
C LEU A 29 0.85 -3.70 -5.27
N GLU A 30 -0.32 -4.13 -5.75
CA GLU A 30 -0.80 -5.50 -5.53
C GLU A 30 0.10 -6.52 -6.20
N ARG A 31 0.59 -6.23 -7.42
CA ARG A 31 1.57 -7.06 -8.13
C ARG A 31 2.88 -7.14 -7.36
N ASP A 32 3.48 -5.99 -7.04
CA ASP A 32 4.77 -5.94 -6.33
C ASP A 32 4.68 -6.58 -4.94
N PHE A 33 3.53 -6.41 -4.25
CA PHE A 33 3.27 -7.10 -2.99
C PHE A 33 3.23 -8.61 -3.16
N LYS A 34 2.51 -9.10 -4.18
CA LYS A 34 2.43 -10.53 -4.48
C LYS A 34 3.79 -11.10 -4.88
N GLU A 35 4.59 -10.36 -5.64
CA GLU A 35 5.96 -10.76 -6.01
C GLU A 35 6.90 -10.80 -4.80
N LEU A 36 6.81 -9.83 -3.89
CA LEU A 36 7.67 -9.75 -2.72
C LEU A 36 7.29 -10.78 -1.63
N VAL A 37 6.00 -10.94 -1.39
CA VAL A 37 5.46 -11.72 -0.26
C VAL A 37 5.07 -13.14 -0.68
N GLY A 38 4.79 -13.35 -1.96
CA GLY A 38 4.37 -14.64 -2.54
C GLY A 38 2.87 -14.93 -2.45
N TYR A 39 2.05 -13.99 -1.95
CA TYR A 39 0.59 -14.15 -1.88
C TYR A 39 -0.16 -12.83 -2.04
N GLU A 40 -1.45 -12.90 -2.34
CA GLU A 40 -2.31 -11.74 -2.60
C GLU A 40 -2.64 -10.95 -1.34
N LEU A 41 -2.75 -9.64 -1.53
CA LEU A 41 -3.05 -8.68 -0.48
C LEU A 41 -4.42 -8.98 0.14
N SER A 42 -4.45 -9.51 1.36
CA SER A 42 -5.68 -9.95 2.03
C SER A 42 -6.44 -8.78 2.69
N TYR A 43 -6.94 -7.82 1.91
CA TYR A 43 -7.71 -6.66 2.40
C TYR A 43 -9.00 -7.03 3.12
N ASN A 44 -9.62 -8.16 2.76
CA ASN A 44 -10.86 -8.66 3.38
C ASN A 44 -10.70 -8.91 4.90
N LYS A 45 -9.49 -9.28 5.35
CA LYS A 45 -9.18 -9.49 6.78
C LYS A 45 -9.20 -8.19 7.59
N PHE A 46 -9.17 -7.04 6.91
CA PHE A 46 -9.12 -5.72 7.53
C PHE A 46 -10.43 -4.94 7.42
N LYS A 47 -11.53 -5.62 7.06
CA LYS A 47 -12.84 -5.01 6.79
C LYS A 47 -12.81 -3.99 5.65
N SER A 48 -11.84 -4.11 4.75
CA SER A 48 -11.73 -3.27 3.57
C SER A 48 -12.27 -4.01 2.35
N LYS A 49 -13.06 -3.32 1.52
CA LYS A 49 -13.65 -3.86 0.28
C LYS A 49 -12.67 -3.88 -0.89
N SER A 50 -11.62 -3.07 -0.81
CA SER A 50 -10.57 -2.96 -1.83
C SER A 50 -9.26 -2.51 -1.20
N THR A 51 -8.16 -2.74 -1.90
CA THR A 51 -6.82 -2.26 -1.52
C THR A 51 -6.79 -0.75 -1.33
N GLU A 52 -7.50 0.02 -2.17
CA GLU A 52 -7.68 1.47 -1.99
C GLU A 52 -8.23 1.81 -0.59
N GLU A 53 -9.31 1.16 -0.19
CA GLU A 53 -9.97 1.42 1.09
C GLU A 53 -9.05 1.08 2.26
N TYR A 54 -8.29 -0.01 2.16
CA TYR A 54 -7.28 -0.37 3.15
C TYR A 54 -6.18 0.69 3.26
N LEU A 55 -5.62 1.13 2.13
CA LEU A 55 -4.59 2.16 2.08
C LEU A 55 -5.07 3.49 2.67
N ARG A 56 -6.35 3.86 2.48
CA ARG A 56 -6.97 5.02 3.15
C ARG A 56 -7.00 4.90 4.67
N THR A 57 -7.00 3.69 5.23
CA THR A 57 -6.94 3.49 6.69
C THR A 57 -5.55 3.70 7.28
N ILE A 58 -4.52 3.82 6.44
CA ILE A 58 -3.11 3.95 6.84
C ILE A 58 -2.42 5.18 6.22
N PRO A 59 -2.97 6.40 6.45
CA PRO A 59 -2.42 7.63 5.88
C PRO A 59 -0.98 7.93 6.35
N ASP A 60 -0.52 7.27 7.43
CA ASP A 60 0.86 7.32 7.93
C ASP A 60 1.88 6.61 7.01
N VAL A 61 1.40 5.74 6.12
CA VAL A 61 2.23 4.97 5.19
C VAL A 61 2.10 5.50 3.76
N CYS A 62 0.90 5.87 3.33
CA CYS A 62 0.63 6.29 1.96
C CYS A 62 -0.50 7.32 1.90
N GLN A 63 -0.41 8.25 0.94
CA GLN A 63 -1.47 9.22 0.70
C GLN A 63 -2.13 8.94 -0.65
N ILE A 64 -3.42 8.61 -0.61
CA ILE A 64 -4.21 8.42 -1.84
C ILE A 64 -4.58 9.80 -2.37
N GLN A 65 -4.14 10.14 -3.58
CA GLN A 65 -4.47 11.40 -4.24
C GLN A 65 -5.29 11.13 -5.50
N GLY A 66 -6.62 11.23 -5.37
CA GLY A 66 -7.60 11.00 -6.42
C GLY A 66 -8.52 9.80 -6.16
N THR A 67 -9.45 9.58 -7.08
CA THR A 67 -10.32 8.40 -7.17
C THR A 67 -10.17 7.81 -8.56
N GLY A 68 -9.86 6.51 -8.66
CA GLY A 68 -9.58 5.83 -9.92
C GLY A 68 -8.17 5.23 -9.99
N PRO A 69 -7.84 4.47 -11.04
CA PRO A 69 -6.65 3.59 -11.12
C PRO A 69 -5.26 4.28 -11.08
N SER A 70 -5.18 5.58 -10.82
CA SER A 70 -3.96 6.40 -11.02
C SER A 70 -3.55 7.25 -9.82
N ALA A 71 -4.05 6.96 -8.61
CA ALA A 71 -4.14 7.94 -7.52
C ALA A 71 -3.35 7.60 -6.23
N LEU A 72 -2.02 7.42 -6.26
CA LEU A 72 -1.20 7.39 -5.02
C LEU A 72 0.02 8.31 -5.16
N LYS A 73 0.29 9.17 -4.15
CA LYS A 73 1.55 9.93 -4.06
C LYS A 73 2.20 9.69 -2.71
N ASN A 74 3.53 9.49 -2.69
CA ASN A 74 4.29 9.34 -1.45
C ASN A 74 4.45 10.68 -0.74
N ASN A 75 4.20 10.69 0.58
CA ASN A 75 4.36 11.87 1.43
C ASN A 75 5.83 12.00 1.88
N THR A 76 6.69 12.50 0.99
CA THR A 76 8.11 12.79 1.28
C THR A 76 8.54 14.19 0.83
N ASP A 77 7.63 15.15 0.74
CA ASP A 77 8.02 16.57 0.63
C ASP A 77 8.01 17.24 2.00
N ALA A 78 9.06 16.94 2.76
CA ALA A 78 9.56 17.84 3.78
C ALA A 78 11.05 18.01 3.51
N ARG A 79 11.44 19.25 3.19
CA ARG A 79 12.81 19.80 3.06
C ARG A 79 13.35 19.86 1.62
N VAL A 80 13.29 21.04 1.00
CA VAL A 80 14.38 22.04 0.95
C VAL A 80 13.80 23.41 0.66
#